data_AF-A0A0G8AXH2-F1
#
_entry.id   AF-A0A0G8AXH2-F1
#
_cell.length_a   1.000
_cell.length_b   1.000
_cell.length_c   1.000
_cell.angle_alpha   90.00
_cell.angle_beta   90.00
_cell.angle_gamma   90.00
#
_symmetry.space_group_name_H-M   'P 1'
#
loop_
_entity.id
_entity.type
_entity.pdbx_description
1 polymer ?
#
loop_
_entity_poly.entity_id
_entity_poly.type
_entity_poly.pdbx_seq_one_letter_code
_entity_poly.pdbx_strand_id
1 'polypeptide(L)'
;MKALLVAATVLALVVSPSAAFASKMTTANAEIVNAAGDMVGKAVFEQTPTGVLIFVEARDLPPGPHGIHLHAVGSCTPDFTAAAGHINPGKVAHGLRHPDGPDNGDLPNLYVAADGTVRAEFFTTRVSVSGRARRRRPALLDENGSAI
;
A
#
# COMPACT_ATOMS: atom_id res chain seq x y z
N MET A 1 22.97 69.52 -36.09
CA MET A 1 21.55 69.25 -35.72
C MET A 1 21.47 67.78 -35.33
N LYS A 2 21.01 67.49 -34.11
CA LYS A 2 21.16 66.21 -33.41
C LYS A 2 20.18 65.16 -34.00
N ALA A 3 20.70 64.02 -34.44
CA ALA A 3 19.87 62.87 -34.82
C ALA A 3 19.50 62.07 -33.56
N LEU A 4 18.19 61.97 -33.32
CA LEU A 4 17.58 61.19 -32.26
C LEU A 4 17.32 59.77 -32.81
N LEU A 5 17.84 58.73 -32.15
CA LEU A 5 17.48 57.34 -32.46
C LEU A 5 16.96 56.67 -31.19
N VAL A 6 15.71 56.25 -31.29
CA VAL A 6 14.83 55.70 -30.26
C VAL A 6 15.24 54.27 -29.94
N ALA A 7 15.54 53.98 -28.68
CA ALA A 7 15.75 52.61 -28.20
C ALA A 7 14.40 51.93 -27.98
N ALA A 8 14.07 50.94 -28.81
CA ALA A 8 12.92 50.08 -28.61
C ALA A 8 13.23 49.03 -27.53
N THR A 9 12.62 49.17 -26.35
CA THR A 9 12.67 48.16 -25.30
C THR A 9 11.71 47.02 -25.63
N VAL A 10 12.28 45.85 -25.95
CA VAL A 10 11.52 44.60 -26.13
C VAL A 10 11.12 44.08 -24.74
N LEU A 11 9.84 44.14 -24.41
CA LEU A 11 9.27 43.55 -23.20
C LEU A 11 9.15 42.03 -23.38
N ALA A 12 10.09 41.27 -22.83
CA ALA A 12 10.05 39.81 -22.85
C ALA A 12 8.92 39.30 -21.94
N LEU A 13 7.90 38.68 -22.52
CA LEU A 13 6.87 37.93 -21.79
C LEU A 13 7.53 36.72 -21.12
N VAL A 14 7.61 36.74 -19.78
CA VAL A 14 8.05 35.60 -18.99
C VAL A 14 6.90 34.59 -18.94
N VAL A 15 6.88 33.64 -19.87
CA VAL A 15 5.98 32.48 -19.78
C VAL A 15 6.57 31.53 -18.75
N SER A 16 6.09 31.60 -17.51
CA SER A 16 6.44 30.61 -16.49
C SER A 16 5.80 29.27 -16.83
N PRO A 17 6.58 28.18 -17.01
CA PRO A 17 6.00 26.86 -17.15
C PRO A 17 5.43 26.46 -15.79
N SER A 18 4.11 26.35 -15.69
CA SER A 18 3.47 25.64 -14.58
C SER A 18 3.82 24.17 -14.72
N ALA A 19 4.90 23.74 -14.08
CA ALA A 19 5.18 22.32 -13.89
C ALA A 19 4.07 21.77 -13.00
N ALA A 20 3.13 21.03 -13.58
CA ALA A 20 2.20 20.22 -12.83
C ALA A 20 3.02 19.21 -12.00
N PHE A 21 3.07 19.41 -10.68
CA PHE A 21 3.64 18.43 -9.77
C PHE A 21 2.71 17.22 -9.70
N ALA A 22 2.90 16.25 -10.60
CA ALA A 22 2.34 14.91 -10.42
C ALA A 22 3.05 14.28 -9.20
N SER A 23 2.36 14.21 -8.06
CA SER A 23 2.86 13.46 -6.91
C SER A 23 2.92 11.99 -7.30
N LYS A 24 4.13 11.43 -7.39
CA LYS A 24 4.31 9.98 -7.58
C LYS A 24 3.72 9.28 -6.35
N MET A 25 2.58 8.61 -6.53
CA MET A 25 1.99 7.80 -5.46
C MET A 25 2.99 6.71 -5.06
N THR A 26 3.22 6.54 -3.76
CA THR A 26 4.09 5.46 -3.26
C THR A 26 3.34 4.15 -3.39
N THR A 27 3.96 3.16 -4.03
CA THR A 27 3.39 1.82 -4.19
C THR A 27 4.33 0.76 -3.63
N ALA A 28 3.78 -0.39 -3.24
CA ALA A 28 4.49 -1.61 -2.92
C ALA A 28 3.78 -2.81 -3.55
N ASN A 29 4.50 -3.91 -3.74
CA ASN A 29 3.95 -5.14 -4.29
C ASN A 29 4.39 -6.34 -3.44
N ALA A 30 3.55 -7.36 -3.36
CA ALA A 30 3.89 -8.64 -2.77
C ALA A 30 3.44 -9.77 -3.70
N GLU A 31 4.24 -10.83 -3.78
CA GLU A 31 3.84 -12.10 -4.39
C GLU A 31 3.15 -12.95 -3.34
N ILE A 32 2.08 -13.66 -3.73
CA ILE A 32 1.37 -14.59 -2.85
C ILE A 32 1.77 -15.99 -3.28
N VAL A 33 2.34 -16.75 -2.36
CA VAL A 33 2.79 -18.12 -2.58
C VAL A 33 2.04 -19.10 -1.69
N ASN A 34 1.80 -20.32 -2.18
CA ASN A 34 1.21 -21.39 -1.39
C ASN A 34 2.28 -22.12 -0.54
N ALA A 35 1.86 -23.08 0.29
CA ALA A 35 2.77 -23.86 1.14
C ALA A 35 3.78 -24.73 0.37
N ALA A 36 3.56 -24.99 -0.92
CA ALA A 36 4.50 -25.67 -1.80
C ALA A 36 5.54 -24.71 -2.42
N GLY A 37 5.38 -23.39 -2.21
CA GLY A 37 6.23 -22.35 -2.79
C GLY A 37 5.77 -21.89 -4.18
N ASP A 38 4.63 -22.37 -4.68
CA ASP A 38 4.11 -21.93 -5.97
C ASP A 38 3.48 -20.54 -5.85
N MET A 39 3.77 -19.67 -6.81
CA MET A 39 3.10 -18.38 -6.93
C MET A 39 1.63 -18.58 -7.35
N VAL A 40 0.73 -18.16 -6.45
CA VAL A 40 -0.73 -18.26 -6.63
C VAL A 40 -1.41 -16.90 -6.80
N GLY A 41 -0.69 -15.79 -6.57
CA GLY A 41 -1.26 -14.47 -6.71
C GLY A 41 -0.29 -13.33 -6.45
N LYS A 42 -0.86 -12.13 -6.31
CA LYS A 42 -0.15 -10.89 -6.01
C LYS A 42 -1.03 -9.94 -5.20
N ALA A 43 -0.38 -9.09 -4.42
CA ALA A 43 -0.98 -7.93 -3.79
C ALA A 43 -0.27 -6.64 -4.22
N VAL A 44 -1.04 -5.59 -4.51
CA VAL A 44 -0.53 -4.25 -4.83
C VAL A 44 -1.05 -3.28 -3.78
N PHE A 45 -0.15 -2.47 -3.24
CA PHE A 45 -0.43 -1.51 -2.19
C PHE A 45 -0.20 -0.10 -2.73
N GLU A 46 -1.20 0.77 -2.62
CA GLU A 46 -1.11 2.15 -3.06
C GLU A 46 -1.32 3.11 -1.88
N GLN A 47 -0.36 4.00 -1.67
CA GLN A 47 -0.46 5.04 -0.66
C GLN A 47 -1.47 6.11 -1.09
N THR A 48 -2.52 6.28 -0.29
CA THR A 48 -3.47 7.39 -0.41
C THR A 48 -3.19 8.46 0.68
N PRO A 49 -3.82 9.64 0.64
CA PRO A 49 -3.64 10.65 1.70
C PRO A 49 -4.05 10.18 3.10
N THR A 50 -5.00 9.24 3.20
CA THR A 50 -5.62 8.83 4.48
C THR A 50 -5.49 7.35 4.77
N GLY A 51 -4.82 6.55 3.94
CA GLY A 51 -4.82 5.09 4.04
C GLY A 51 -3.97 4.41 2.97
N VAL A 52 -4.04 3.10 2.96
CA VAL A 52 -3.48 2.25 1.90
C VAL A 52 -4.64 1.56 1.21
N LEU A 53 -4.64 1.63 -0.13
CA LEU A 53 -5.49 0.82 -0.99
C LEU A 53 -4.74 -0.46 -1.32
N ILE A 54 -5.38 -1.61 -1.17
CA ILE A 54 -4.76 -2.92 -1.33
C ILE A 54 -5.58 -3.69 -2.36
N PHE A 55 -4.95 -4.04 -3.48
CA PHE A 55 -5.54 -4.89 -4.50
C PHE A 55 -4.95 -6.29 -4.38
N VAL A 56 -5.81 -7.30 -4.29
CA VAL A 56 -5.40 -8.71 -4.22
C VAL A 56 -6.00 -9.45 -5.41
N GLU A 57 -5.15 -10.18 -6.13
CA GLU A 57 -5.56 -11.09 -7.19
C GLU A 57 -4.85 -12.43 -6.97
N ALA A 58 -5.63 -13.50 -6.80
CA ALA A 58 -5.10 -14.85 -6.59
C ALA A 58 -6.00 -15.93 -7.21
N ARG A 59 -5.45 -17.13 -7.35
CA ARG A 59 -6.10 -18.32 -7.93
C ARG A 59 -5.68 -19.58 -7.18
N ASP A 60 -6.30 -20.70 -7.52
CA ASP A 60 -6.04 -22.01 -6.93
C ASP A 60 -6.23 -22.05 -5.40
N LEU A 61 -7.15 -21.22 -4.88
CA LEU A 61 -7.51 -21.17 -3.47
C LEU A 61 -8.79 -21.99 -3.21
N PRO A 62 -8.97 -22.55 -2.01
CA PRO A 62 -10.24 -23.15 -1.61
C PRO A 62 -11.39 -22.12 -1.76
N PRO A 63 -12.57 -22.48 -2.28
CA PRO A 63 -13.71 -21.56 -2.32
C PRO A 63 -14.20 -21.15 -0.93
N GLY A 64 -14.70 -19.91 -0.81
CA GLY A 64 -15.29 -19.37 0.42
C GLY A 64 -14.45 -18.32 1.16
N PRO A 65 -14.81 -17.98 2.41
CA PRO A 65 -14.16 -16.91 3.15
C PRO A 65 -12.77 -17.32 3.65
N HIS A 66 -11.79 -16.43 3.47
CA HIS A 66 -10.42 -16.56 3.95
C HIS A 66 -10.04 -15.33 4.79
N GLY A 67 -9.34 -15.55 5.90
CA GLY A 67 -8.67 -14.46 6.61
C GLY A 67 -7.48 -13.96 5.80
N ILE A 68 -7.21 -12.66 5.88
CA ILE A 68 -6.04 -12.03 5.27
C ILE A 68 -5.57 -10.93 6.22
N HIS A 69 -4.26 -10.87 6.47
CA HIS A 69 -3.69 -9.98 7.47
C HIS A 69 -2.35 -9.44 6.99
N LEU A 70 -1.92 -8.30 7.54
CA LEU A 70 -0.58 -7.77 7.32
C LEU A 70 0.31 -8.16 8.50
N HIS A 71 1.42 -8.81 8.21
CA HIS A 71 2.38 -9.35 9.19
C HIS A 71 3.63 -8.48 9.32
N ALA A 72 4.24 -8.52 10.51
CA ALA A 72 5.28 -7.58 10.93
C ALA A 72 6.66 -7.79 10.28
N VAL A 73 6.88 -8.94 9.61
CA VAL A 73 8.14 -9.25 8.95
C VAL A 73 7.87 -9.67 7.52
N GLY A 74 8.61 -9.11 6.56
CA GLY A 74 8.55 -9.46 5.14
C GLY A 74 9.27 -10.75 4.78
N SER A 75 8.99 -11.84 5.50
CA SER A 75 9.57 -13.16 5.22
C SER A 75 8.50 -14.25 5.23
N CYS A 76 8.48 -15.06 4.16
CA CYS A 76 7.59 -16.21 4.02
C CYS A 76 8.32 -17.56 4.16
N THR A 77 9.60 -17.57 4.54
CA THR A 77 10.45 -18.77 4.64
C THR A 77 11.20 -18.84 5.97
N PRO A 78 11.53 -20.04 6.49
CA PRO A 78 11.34 -21.38 5.90
C PRO A 78 9.90 -21.89 5.92
N ASP A 79 9.06 -21.30 6.76
CA ASP A 79 7.62 -21.44 6.78
C ASP A 79 7.02 -20.04 6.97
N PHE A 80 5.70 -19.92 6.81
CA PHE A 80 5.01 -18.63 6.96
C PHE A 80 5.04 -18.09 8.40
N THR A 81 5.60 -18.82 9.38
CA THR A 81 5.79 -18.30 10.74
C THR A 81 6.89 -17.26 10.83
N ALA A 82 7.82 -17.24 9.87
CA ALA A 82 8.85 -16.20 9.76
C ALA A 82 8.29 -14.80 9.54
N ALA A 83 7.03 -14.68 9.11
CA ALA A 83 6.32 -13.40 8.99
C ALA A 83 6.03 -12.75 10.36
N ALA A 84 6.22 -13.50 11.45
CA ALA A 84 5.85 -13.12 12.82
C ALA A 84 4.35 -12.81 12.95
N GLY A 85 3.96 -12.11 14.03
CA GLY A 85 2.57 -11.72 14.27
C GLY A 85 2.08 -10.62 13.31
N HIS A 86 0.81 -10.24 13.46
CA HIS A 86 0.26 -9.09 12.74
C HIS A 86 1.07 -7.82 13.03
N ILE A 87 1.03 -6.86 12.11
CA ILE A 87 1.45 -5.49 12.40
C ILE A 87 0.57 -4.98 13.55
N ASN A 88 1.13 -4.92 14.76
CA ASN A 88 0.38 -4.53 15.95
C ASN A 88 1.29 -3.82 16.98
N PRO A 89 1.85 -2.64 16.64
CA PRO A 89 2.71 -1.89 17.57
C PRO A 89 1.95 -1.44 18.83
N GLY A 90 0.62 -1.30 18.73
CA GLY A 90 -0.24 -0.93 19.85
C GLY A 90 -0.55 -2.08 20.82
N LYS A 91 -0.22 -3.33 20.45
CA LYS A 91 -0.54 -4.55 21.21
C LYS A 91 -2.02 -4.62 21.62
N VAL A 92 -2.89 -4.21 20.69
CA VAL A 92 -4.35 -4.26 20.87
C VAL A 92 -4.89 -5.63 20.48
N ALA A 93 -6.16 -5.90 20.81
CA ALA A 93 -6.77 -7.19 20.50
C ALA A 93 -7.02 -7.35 18.99
N HIS A 94 -6.89 -8.60 18.51
CA HIS A 94 -7.23 -8.97 17.14
C HIS A 94 -8.76 -8.93 16.90
N GLY A 95 -9.14 -8.52 15.69
CA GLY A 95 -10.47 -8.69 15.13
C GLY A 95 -11.20 -7.37 14.91
N LEU A 96 -11.72 -7.17 13.68
CA LEU A 96 -12.48 -5.97 13.28
C LEU A 96 -13.72 -5.66 14.14
N ARG A 97 -14.21 -6.65 14.89
CA ARG A 97 -15.39 -6.53 15.75
C ARG A 97 -15.07 -6.66 17.25
N HIS A 98 -13.80 -6.79 17.62
CA HIS A 98 -13.39 -6.86 19.01
C HIS A 98 -13.47 -5.46 19.65
N PRO A 99 -14.04 -5.30 20.86
CA PRO A 99 -14.17 -3.98 21.50
C PRO A 99 -12.82 -3.31 21.75
N ASP A 100 -11.80 -4.09 22.09
CA ASP A 100 -10.42 -3.62 22.30
C ASP A 100 -9.51 -3.74 21.06
N GLY A 101 -10.11 -3.97 19.88
CA GLY A 101 -9.42 -4.05 18.60
C GLY A 101 -9.98 -3.04 17.60
N PRO A 102 -9.75 -3.22 16.29
CA PRO A 102 -8.83 -4.18 15.67
C PRO A 102 -7.36 -3.76 15.75
N ASP A 103 -6.47 -4.72 15.49
CA ASP A 103 -5.05 -4.42 15.27
C ASP A 103 -4.79 -3.77 13.89
N ASN A 104 -3.55 -3.35 13.63
CA ASN A 104 -3.22 -2.64 12.39
C ASN A 104 -3.14 -3.56 11.17
N GLY A 105 -2.91 -4.86 11.38
CA GLY A 105 -2.81 -5.87 10.33
C GLY A 105 -4.15 -6.46 9.92
N ASP A 106 -5.20 -6.27 10.72
CA ASP A 106 -6.54 -6.77 10.44
C ASP A 106 -7.17 -6.16 9.19
N LEU A 107 -7.62 -7.04 8.30
CA LEU A 107 -8.40 -6.73 7.11
C LEU A 107 -9.73 -7.50 7.11
N PRO A 108 -10.74 -7.06 6.33
CA PRO A 108 -11.93 -7.86 6.07
C PRO A 108 -11.56 -9.18 5.39
N ASN A 109 -12.42 -10.19 5.54
CA ASN A 109 -12.21 -11.48 4.86
C ASN A 109 -12.17 -11.30 3.33
N LEU A 110 -11.27 -12.07 2.72
CA LEU A 110 -11.23 -12.34 1.29
C LEU A 110 -12.29 -13.40 0.94
N TYR A 111 -13.01 -13.24 -0.16
CA TYR A 111 -14.02 -14.22 -0.59
C TYR A 111 -13.61 -14.84 -1.91
N VAL A 112 -13.21 -16.11 -1.86
CA VAL A 112 -12.79 -16.89 -3.03
C VAL A 112 -14.02 -17.46 -3.73
N ALA A 113 -14.09 -17.28 -5.04
CA ALA A 113 -15.16 -17.78 -5.88
C ALA A 113 -15.13 -19.32 -6.00
N ALA A 114 -16.21 -19.90 -6.54
CA ALA A 114 -16.33 -21.35 -6.70
C ALA A 114 -15.26 -21.95 -7.64
N ASP A 115 -14.70 -21.15 -8.54
CA ASP A 115 -13.62 -21.54 -9.45
C ASP A 115 -12.21 -21.41 -8.84
N GLY A 116 -12.11 -21.05 -7.55
CA GLY A 116 -10.85 -20.88 -6.84
C GLY A 116 -10.15 -19.55 -7.10
N THR A 117 -10.78 -18.62 -7.82
CA THR A 117 -10.23 -17.29 -8.08
C THR A 117 -10.72 -16.23 -7.10
N VAL A 118 -9.92 -15.18 -6.93
CA VAL A 118 -10.34 -13.98 -6.20
C VAL A 118 -9.70 -12.72 -6.75
N ARG A 119 -10.52 -11.66 -6.81
CA ARG A 119 -10.09 -10.27 -6.98
C ARG A 119 -10.77 -9.43 -5.92
N ALA A 120 -9.99 -8.77 -5.08
CA ALA A 120 -10.49 -7.98 -3.97
C ALA A 120 -9.74 -6.66 -3.83
N GLU A 121 -10.43 -5.68 -3.27
CA GLU A 121 -9.90 -4.38 -2.95
C GLU A 121 -10.21 -4.08 -1.48
N PHE A 122 -9.18 -3.70 -0.72
CA PHE A 122 -9.29 -3.31 0.67
C PHE A 122 -8.78 -1.89 0.85
N PHE A 123 -9.43 -1.13 1.71
CA PHE A 123 -8.91 0.16 2.17
C PHE A 123 -8.69 0.12 3.68
N THR A 124 -7.48 0.48 4.12
CA THR A 124 -7.15 0.55 5.54
C THR A 124 -6.50 1.87 5.91
N THR A 125 -6.95 2.46 7.02
CA THR A 125 -6.34 3.66 7.60
C THR A 125 -5.33 3.32 8.70
N ARG A 126 -4.99 2.04 8.89
CA ARG A 126 -4.19 1.58 10.04
C ARG A 126 -2.71 1.45 9.73
N VAL A 127 -2.34 1.38 8.45
CA VAL A 127 -0.95 1.30 7.97
C VAL A 127 -0.64 2.43 6.98
N SER A 128 0.62 2.49 6.56
CA SER A 128 1.12 3.32 5.46
C SER A 128 2.06 2.48 4.59
N VAL A 129 2.18 2.77 3.30
CA VAL A 129 3.17 2.07 2.45
C VAL A 129 4.58 2.47 2.88
N SER A 130 4.82 3.76 3.09
CA SER A 130 6.10 4.30 3.59
C SER A 130 5.87 5.39 4.63
N GLY A 131 6.91 5.71 5.42
CA GLY A 131 6.92 6.57 6.62
C GLY A 131 6.52 8.05 6.45
N ARG A 132 5.54 8.37 5.60
CA ARG A 132 5.01 9.72 5.38
C ARG A 132 3.48 9.84 5.46
N ALA A 133 2.76 8.85 6.00
CA ALA A 133 1.35 9.08 6.32
C ALA A 133 1.21 10.07 7.49
N ARG A 134 0.32 11.05 7.35
CA ARG A 134 -0.12 11.87 8.48
C ARG A 134 -0.67 10.91 9.54
N ARG A 135 -0.19 11.00 10.79
CA ARG A 135 -0.59 10.20 11.99
C ARG A 135 0.26 8.98 12.39
N ARG A 136 1.56 8.89 12.06
CA ARG A 136 2.51 7.88 12.61
C ARG A 136 1.98 6.43 12.55
N ARG A 137 1.59 5.98 11.36
CA ARG A 137 1.17 4.59 11.15
C ARG A 137 2.39 3.70 10.95
N PRO A 138 2.34 2.42 11.35
CA PRO A 138 3.36 1.45 10.92
C PRO A 138 3.45 1.46 9.38
N ALA A 139 4.67 1.37 8.88
CA ALA A 139 4.97 1.39 7.45
C ALA A 139 5.18 -0.04 6.95
N LEU A 140 4.59 -0.39 5.81
CA LEU A 140 4.77 -1.71 5.20
C LEU A 140 6.20 -1.91 4.67
N LEU A 141 6.82 -0.83 4.21
CA LEU A 141 8.21 -0.78 3.78
C LEU A 141 9.10 -0.18 4.88
N ASP A 142 9.07 -0.77 6.07
CA ASP A 142 10.04 -0.50 7.12
C ASP A 142 11.32 -1.36 6.96
N GLU A 143 12.19 -1.37 7.97
CA GLU A 143 13.45 -2.12 7.94
C GLU A 143 13.29 -3.65 7.88
N ASN A 144 12.15 -4.17 8.35
CA ASN A 144 11.82 -5.60 8.34
C ASN A 144 10.92 -5.97 7.15
N GLY A 145 10.34 -4.99 6.48
CA GLY A 145 9.30 -5.19 5.49
C GLY A 145 8.00 -5.70 6.11
N SER A 146 7.10 -6.22 5.28
CA SER A 146 5.85 -6.83 5.74
C SER A 146 5.42 -7.93 4.79
N ALA A 147 4.72 -8.93 5.32
CA ALA A 147 4.10 -10.00 4.55
C ALA A 147 2.57 -9.87 4.58
N ILE A 148 1.90 -10.45 3.59
CA ILE A 148 0.44 -10.52 3.45
C ILE A 148 0.00 -11.93 3.10
#